data_AF-A0A2G2CX91-F1
#
_entry.id   AF-A0A2G2CX91-F1
#
_cell.length_a   1.000
_cell.length_b   1.000
_cell.length_c   1.000
_cell.angle_alpha   90.00
_cell.angle_beta   90.00
_cell.angle_gamma   90.00
#
_symmetry.space_group_name_H-M   'P 1'
#
loop_
_entity.id
_entity.type
_entity.pdbx_description
1 polymer ?
#
loop_
_entity_poly.entity_id
_entity_poly.type
_entity_poly.pdbx_seq_one_letter_code
_entity_poly.pdbx_strand_id
1 'polypeptide(L)'
;MKNLILSVSILISTCSIAQTILFEEDFESTLDPFFQLNSGQLNGATTSGLTKWVVDDFYAGGIIDIQNIQLPFPMIDTVPDTPNQPAGIAGGGNSNYLHMSQQEANTQGVMCASYIWTSDSWNVQVPSLGSSYFTRTQGINTMGMTDITLSFWWLGGLTPSYGEIYYSLDAGNTWILVQTGMGDQATWTEETITDPAWDNLPGSIWFGFHYLIASDNAPGGGYLDVDTGFSIDDIKVTANSNGGAGIQNIDDQTVSIYPNPASSQIKIELDEQIEAVLVFDMYGTLVQTESTNSFSIEALSRGIYSIHIKTSNGLIRKRFIKE
;
A
#
# COMPACT_ATOMS: atom_id res chain seq x y z
N MET A 1 70.57 4.82 2.65
CA MET A 1 69.43 3.98 3.09
C MET A 1 68.17 4.84 2.98
N LYS A 2 67.36 4.66 1.94
CA LYS A 2 66.08 5.35 1.75
C LYS A 2 64.99 4.31 2.04
N ASN A 3 64.24 4.52 3.11
CA ASN A 3 63.15 3.63 3.52
C ASN A 3 61.95 3.86 2.60
N LEU A 4 61.62 2.85 1.81
CA LEU A 4 60.40 2.81 1.01
C LEU A 4 59.25 2.35 1.93
N ILE A 5 58.38 3.29 2.31
CA ILE A 5 57.15 2.97 3.04
C ILE A 5 56.12 2.52 2.00
N LEU A 6 55.82 1.21 1.99
CA LEU A 6 54.78 0.63 1.15
C LEU A 6 53.43 0.82 1.85
N SER A 7 52.64 1.80 1.40
CA SER A 7 51.27 2.00 1.84
C SER A 7 50.38 0.91 1.24
N VAL A 8 49.95 -0.04 2.08
CA VAL A 8 48.93 -1.03 1.74
C VAL A 8 47.57 -0.34 1.79
N SER A 9 47.04 0.04 0.63
CA SER A 9 45.66 0.48 0.49
C SER A 9 44.74 -0.74 0.57
N ILE A 10 44.04 -0.90 1.68
CA ILE A 10 42.93 -1.86 1.80
C ILE A 10 41.79 -1.32 0.94
N LEU A 11 41.55 -1.96 -0.22
CA LEU A 11 40.32 -1.80 -0.97
C LEU A 11 39.21 -2.52 -0.18
N ILE A 12 38.44 -1.76 0.59
CA ILE A 12 37.16 -2.23 1.12
C ILE A 12 36.19 -2.23 -0.06
N SER A 13 35.96 -3.39 -0.66
CA SER A 13 34.88 -3.59 -1.61
C SER A 13 33.56 -3.48 -0.85
N THR A 14 32.94 -2.30 -0.85
CA THR A 14 31.56 -2.16 -0.41
C THR A 14 30.68 -2.88 -1.42
N CYS A 15 30.24 -4.09 -1.07
CA CYS A 15 29.19 -4.76 -1.82
C CYS A 15 27.90 -3.94 -1.58
N SER A 16 27.48 -3.14 -2.57
CA SER A 16 26.14 -2.54 -2.52
C SER A 16 25.15 -3.65 -2.77
N ILE A 17 24.35 -4.02 -1.77
CA ILE A 17 23.19 -4.88 -2.01
C ILE A 17 22.18 -4.04 -2.79
N ALA A 18 21.73 -4.55 -3.94
CA ALA A 18 20.69 -3.88 -4.71
C ALA A 18 19.37 -3.99 -3.95
N GLN A 19 18.82 -2.84 -3.56
CA GLN A 19 17.49 -2.76 -2.95
C GLN A 19 16.45 -3.12 -4.01
N THR A 20 15.62 -4.11 -3.68
CA THR A 20 14.53 -4.61 -4.54
C THR A 20 13.21 -3.98 -4.10
N ILE A 21 12.40 -3.51 -5.05
CA ILE A 21 11.02 -3.08 -4.80
C ILE A 21 10.15 -4.33 -4.82
N LEU A 22 9.44 -4.60 -3.71
CA LEU A 22 8.52 -5.72 -3.58
C LEU A 22 7.06 -5.30 -3.84
N PHE A 23 6.74 -4.04 -3.60
CA PHE A 23 5.42 -3.44 -3.81
C PHE A 23 5.58 -1.93 -3.98
N GLU A 24 4.77 -1.36 -4.86
CA GLU A 24 4.58 0.07 -5.00
C GLU A 24 3.12 0.38 -5.34
N GLU A 25 2.62 1.49 -4.79
CA GLU A 25 1.30 2.04 -5.06
C GLU A 25 1.44 3.57 -5.04
N ASP A 26 1.20 4.19 -6.20
CA ASP A 26 1.26 5.64 -6.43
C ASP A 26 -0.13 6.25 -6.68
N PHE A 27 -1.19 5.43 -6.62
CA PHE A 27 -2.58 5.82 -6.80
C PHE A 27 -2.95 6.41 -8.17
N GLU A 28 -2.07 6.34 -9.16
CA GLU A 28 -2.31 6.88 -10.51
C GLU A 28 -3.03 5.88 -11.44
N SER A 29 -3.17 4.63 -11.00
CA SER A 29 -3.82 3.56 -11.76
C SER A 29 -5.27 3.32 -11.33
N THR A 30 -6.19 3.44 -12.28
CA THR A 30 -7.63 3.13 -12.06
C THR A 30 -7.97 1.65 -11.80
N LEU A 31 -6.98 0.75 -11.84
CA LEU A 31 -7.16 -0.70 -11.73
C LEU A 31 -6.11 -1.33 -10.81
N ASP A 32 -5.93 -0.82 -9.59
CA ASP A 32 -5.08 -1.50 -8.61
C ASP A 32 -5.87 -2.57 -7.79
N PRO A 33 -5.78 -3.87 -8.13
CA PRO A 33 -6.42 -4.93 -7.34
C PRO A 33 -5.66 -5.27 -6.05
N PHE A 34 -4.47 -4.71 -5.86
CA PHE A 34 -3.58 -4.94 -4.73
C PHE A 34 -3.82 -3.99 -3.55
N PHE A 35 -4.69 -2.99 -3.71
CA PHE A 35 -5.10 -2.10 -2.63
C PHE A 35 -6.61 -2.18 -2.37
N GLN A 36 -7.00 -2.45 -1.11
CA GLN A 36 -8.40 -2.50 -0.69
C GLN A 36 -8.75 -1.30 0.18
N LEU A 37 -9.51 -0.37 -0.39
CA LEU A 37 -10.13 0.75 0.33
C LEU A 37 -11.28 0.30 1.24
N ASN A 38 -11.46 1.04 2.34
CA ASN A 38 -12.62 0.94 3.24
C ASN A 38 -12.90 -0.51 3.70
N SER A 39 -11.93 -1.11 4.35
CA SER A 39 -11.99 -2.44 4.93
C SER A 39 -12.67 -2.43 6.30
N GLY A 40 -13.42 -3.50 6.60
CA GLY A 40 -14.11 -3.71 7.89
C GLY A 40 -13.21 -4.16 9.03
N GLN A 41 -11.91 -4.34 8.75
CA GLN A 41 -10.91 -4.70 9.74
C GLN A 41 -10.71 -3.57 10.75
N LEU A 42 -10.32 -3.90 11.98
CA LEU A 42 -10.16 -2.95 13.08
C LEU A 42 -11.41 -2.10 13.39
N ASN A 43 -12.60 -2.60 13.05
CA ASN A 43 -13.89 -1.86 13.11
C ASN A 43 -13.98 -0.69 12.11
N GLY A 44 -13.20 -0.74 11.04
CA GLY A 44 -13.23 0.23 9.95
C GLY A 44 -14.59 0.30 9.26
N ALA A 45 -15.05 1.51 8.93
CA ALA A 45 -16.26 1.69 8.13
C ALA A 45 -16.03 1.26 6.66
N THR A 46 -16.99 0.54 6.06
CA THR A 46 -16.77 -0.16 4.78
C THR A 46 -17.31 0.50 3.52
N THR A 47 -18.50 1.13 3.53
CA THR A 47 -19.04 1.85 2.34
C THR A 47 -20.26 2.73 2.63
N SER A 48 -20.84 2.67 3.83
CA SER A 48 -22.03 3.45 4.22
C SER A 48 -21.70 4.57 5.22
N GLY A 49 -20.41 4.93 5.32
CA GLY A 49 -19.92 5.89 6.30
C GLY A 49 -19.96 7.34 5.81
N LEU A 50 -20.11 8.24 6.76
CA LEU A 50 -20.06 9.70 6.60
C LEU A 50 -18.65 10.20 6.24
N THR A 51 -17.64 9.40 6.55
CA THR A 51 -16.24 9.60 6.17
C THR A 51 -15.74 8.28 5.61
N LYS A 52 -14.84 8.34 4.62
CA LYS A 52 -14.28 7.17 3.94
C LYS A 52 -12.91 7.48 3.37
N TRP A 53 -12.13 6.44 3.15
CA TRP A 53 -10.95 6.47 2.29
C TRP A 53 -11.38 6.63 0.83
N VAL A 54 -10.78 7.59 0.15
CA VAL A 54 -10.92 7.81 -1.30
C VAL A 54 -9.54 8.01 -1.93
N VAL A 55 -9.52 7.91 -3.25
CA VAL A 55 -8.37 8.26 -4.08
C VAL A 55 -8.87 9.22 -5.15
N ASP A 56 -8.34 10.43 -5.15
CA ASP A 56 -8.57 11.46 -6.15
C ASP A 56 -7.45 12.52 -6.09
N ASP A 57 -7.55 13.55 -6.93
CA ASP A 57 -6.61 14.65 -7.07
C ASP A 57 -7.21 16.01 -6.63
N PHE A 58 -8.19 16.00 -5.71
CA PHE A 58 -8.79 17.24 -5.20
C PHE A 58 -7.99 17.80 -4.02
N TYR A 59 -7.51 19.04 -4.15
CA TYR A 59 -6.74 19.72 -3.09
C TYR A 59 -7.38 21.01 -2.61
N ALA A 60 -8.26 21.60 -3.42
CA ALA A 60 -8.95 22.82 -3.05
C ALA A 60 -9.95 22.55 -1.91
N GLY A 61 -9.72 23.22 -0.79
CA GLY A 61 -10.66 23.34 0.31
C GLY A 61 -11.81 24.28 -0.04
N GLY A 62 -12.59 24.62 0.98
CA GLY A 62 -13.73 25.50 0.76
C GLY A 62 -14.57 25.74 2.00
N ILE A 63 -15.48 26.68 1.86
CA ILE A 63 -16.45 27.03 2.89
C ILE A 63 -17.62 26.06 2.81
N ILE A 64 -17.95 25.44 3.93
CA ILE A 64 -19.07 24.51 4.06
C ILE A 64 -20.07 25.05 5.11
N ASP A 65 -21.34 24.76 4.91
CA ASP A 65 -22.40 24.95 5.91
C ASP A 65 -22.70 23.59 6.53
N ILE A 66 -22.26 23.39 7.77
CA ILE A 66 -22.48 22.14 8.53
C ILE A 66 -23.93 22.16 9.02
N GLN A 67 -24.87 22.11 8.08
CA GLN A 67 -26.29 22.24 8.38
C GLN A 67 -26.74 21.02 9.15
N ASN A 68 -27.55 21.30 10.16
CA ASN A 68 -28.56 20.33 10.51
C ASN A 68 -29.93 20.97 10.63
N ILE A 69 -30.93 20.17 10.28
CA ILE A 69 -32.35 20.45 10.04
C ILE A 69 -33.11 21.17 11.18
N GLN A 70 -32.44 21.65 12.24
CA GLN A 70 -33.05 22.21 13.45
C GLN A 70 -32.49 23.55 13.94
N LEU A 71 -31.44 24.12 13.34
CA LEU A 71 -30.95 25.45 13.76
C LEU A 71 -31.51 26.57 12.86
N PRO A 72 -31.97 27.71 13.43
CA PRO A 72 -32.50 28.83 12.66
C PRO A 72 -31.42 29.71 11.99
N PHE A 73 -30.15 29.28 12.01
CA PHE A 73 -29.00 30.00 11.44
C PHE A 73 -27.97 29.01 10.88
N PRO A 74 -27.24 29.39 9.81
CA PRO A 74 -26.19 28.53 9.21
C PRO A 74 -24.99 28.39 10.13
N MET A 75 -24.32 27.23 10.07
CA MET A 75 -23.06 26.97 10.75
C MET A 75 -21.95 26.85 9.71
N ILE A 76 -21.32 27.99 9.42
CA ILE A 76 -20.31 28.08 8.38
C ILE A 76 -18.94 27.78 8.96
N ASP A 77 -18.23 26.83 8.33
CA ASP A 77 -16.83 26.52 8.62
C ASP A 77 -16.01 26.36 7.33
N THR A 78 -14.69 26.26 7.45
CA THR A 78 -13.78 26.15 6.31
C THR A 78 -12.98 24.86 6.38
N VAL A 79 -13.12 24.04 5.34
CA VAL A 79 -12.16 22.96 5.07
C VAL A 79 -10.90 23.60 4.48
N PRO A 80 -9.73 23.42 5.10
CA PRO A 80 -8.48 23.96 4.55
C PRO A 80 -8.10 23.28 3.23
N ASP A 81 -7.28 23.96 2.43
CA ASP A 81 -6.66 23.35 1.25
C ASP A 81 -5.72 22.22 1.70
N THR A 82 -5.75 21.09 0.99
CA THR A 82 -4.72 20.08 1.14
C THR A 82 -3.40 20.65 0.58
N PRO A 83 -2.29 20.59 1.32
CA PRO A 83 -0.99 21.03 0.83
C PRO A 83 -0.59 20.32 -0.47
N ASN A 84 0.00 21.07 -1.41
CA ASN A 84 0.55 20.47 -2.63
C ASN A 84 1.65 19.47 -2.29
N GLN A 85 1.68 18.34 -3.02
CA GLN A 85 2.72 17.33 -2.87
C GLN A 85 4.11 17.87 -3.28
N PRO A 86 5.17 17.50 -2.54
CA PRO A 86 6.54 17.80 -2.91
C PRO A 86 6.98 17.01 -4.15
N ALA A 87 8.10 17.42 -4.76
CA ALA A 87 8.68 16.76 -5.93
C ALA A 87 9.18 15.31 -5.69
N GLY A 88 9.18 14.86 -4.44
CA GLY A 88 9.53 13.48 -4.07
C GLY A 88 8.38 12.48 -4.27
N ILE A 89 7.17 12.97 -4.52
CA ILE A 89 5.98 12.15 -4.78
C ILE A 89 5.79 11.97 -6.29
N ALA A 90 5.49 10.76 -6.74
CA ALA A 90 5.21 10.44 -8.13
C ALA A 90 4.03 11.28 -8.68
N GLY A 91 4.08 11.66 -9.95
CA GLY A 91 3.11 12.60 -10.54
C GLY A 91 3.34 14.05 -10.12
N GLY A 92 3.46 14.31 -8.82
CA GLY A 92 3.87 15.57 -8.20
C GLY A 92 2.89 16.74 -8.40
N GLY A 93 2.88 17.68 -7.45
CA GLY A 93 2.18 18.96 -7.61
C GLY A 93 0.68 18.83 -7.88
N ASN A 94 0.00 17.94 -7.13
CA ASN A 94 -1.44 17.65 -7.15
C ASN A 94 -1.82 16.42 -8.00
N SER A 95 -1.13 15.30 -7.80
CA SER A 95 -1.48 13.98 -8.32
C SER A 95 -2.54 13.29 -7.45
N ASN A 96 -2.98 12.10 -7.85
CA ASN A 96 -3.91 11.32 -7.04
C ASN A 96 -3.23 10.91 -5.73
N TYR A 97 -4.01 10.86 -4.66
CA TYR A 97 -3.52 10.48 -3.34
C TYR A 97 -4.63 9.82 -2.54
N LEU A 98 -4.25 8.99 -1.58
CA LEU A 98 -5.19 8.32 -0.68
C LEU A 98 -5.49 9.23 0.50
N HIS A 99 -6.76 9.54 0.74
CA HIS A 99 -7.11 10.39 1.89
C HIS A 99 -8.48 10.12 2.47
N MET A 100 -8.68 10.66 3.66
CA MET A 100 -10.00 10.75 4.28
C MET A 100 -10.82 11.83 3.58
N SER A 101 -12.05 11.48 3.23
CA SER A 101 -13.02 12.37 2.61
C SER A 101 -14.34 12.33 3.37
N GLN A 102 -14.88 13.51 3.67
CA GLN A 102 -16.10 13.67 4.45
C GLN A 102 -17.30 14.00 3.54
N GLN A 103 -18.41 13.28 3.73
CA GLN A 103 -19.61 13.33 2.89
C GLN A 103 -20.31 14.70 2.84
N GLU A 104 -20.46 15.40 3.96
CA GLU A 104 -21.01 16.76 4.07
C GLU A 104 -20.17 17.79 3.33
N ALA A 105 -18.84 17.69 3.37
CA ALA A 105 -17.98 18.52 2.54
C ALA A 105 -18.21 18.21 1.05
N ASN A 106 -18.27 16.91 0.70
CA ASN A 106 -18.47 16.45 -0.67
C ASN A 106 -19.81 16.91 -1.28
N THR A 107 -20.91 16.88 -0.51
CA THR A 107 -22.23 17.35 -1.00
C THR A 107 -22.24 18.83 -1.34
N GLN A 108 -21.28 19.58 -0.80
CA GLN A 108 -21.09 21.02 -1.01
C GLN A 108 -19.94 21.32 -1.99
N GLY A 109 -19.36 20.29 -2.62
CA GLY A 109 -18.36 20.42 -3.68
C GLY A 109 -16.91 20.54 -3.18
N VAL A 110 -16.67 20.32 -1.88
CA VAL A 110 -15.32 20.27 -1.31
C VAL A 110 -14.91 18.81 -1.17
N MET A 111 -13.98 18.36 -2.00
CA MET A 111 -13.62 16.94 -2.13
C MET A 111 -12.21 16.60 -1.63
N CYS A 112 -11.44 17.60 -1.20
CA CYS A 112 -10.08 17.39 -0.70
C CYS A 112 -10.03 16.60 0.63
N ALA A 113 -8.81 16.32 1.09
CA ALA A 113 -8.58 15.72 2.40
C ALA A 113 -9.33 16.48 3.48
N SER A 114 -10.30 15.80 4.09
CA SER A 114 -11.22 16.44 5.00
C SER A 114 -11.67 15.48 6.08
N TYR A 115 -11.82 16.06 7.25
CA TYR A 115 -12.44 15.40 8.38
C TYR A 115 -13.24 16.42 9.18
N ILE A 116 -14.42 16.00 9.62
CA ILE A 116 -15.36 16.80 10.40
C ILE A 116 -15.78 15.95 11.59
N TRP A 117 -15.75 16.52 12.78
CA TRP A 117 -16.38 15.90 13.95
C TRP A 117 -17.09 16.90 14.83
N THR A 118 -18.06 16.39 15.58
CA THR A 118 -18.77 17.11 16.63
C THR A 118 -18.70 16.30 17.92
N SER A 119 -18.61 16.99 19.07
CA SER A 119 -18.72 16.36 20.40
C SER A 119 -20.18 16.10 20.81
N ASP A 120 -21.14 16.55 20.01
CA ASP A 120 -22.55 16.51 20.32
C ASP A 120 -23.37 15.70 19.32
N SER A 121 -24.41 15.05 19.84
CA SER A 121 -25.31 14.19 19.08
C SER A 121 -26.46 14.99 18.46
N TRP A 122 -26.20 16.20 17.93
CA TRP A 122 -27.22 17.01 17.27
C TRP A 122 -27.57 16.46 15.89
N ASN A 123 -27.90 15.17 15.75
CA ASN A 123 -28.36 14.54 14.51
C ASN A 123 -27.45 14.75 13.28
N VAL A 124 -26.23 15.29 13.45
CA VAL A 124 -25.37 15.74 12.33
C VAL A 124 -24.85 14.46 11.69
N GLN A 125 -24.87 14.41 10.36
CA GLN A 125 -24.28 13.32 9.60
C GLN A 125 -22.74 13.45 9.62
N VAL A 126 -22.15 13.48 10.82
CA VAL A 126 -20.71 13.40 11.10
C VAL A 126 -20.38 12.10 11.87
N PRO A 127 -19.16 11.57 11.71
CA PRO A 127 -18.70 10.41 12.47
C PRO A 127 -18.89 10.56 13.98
N SER A 128 -19.29 9.48 14.66
CA SER A 128 -19.27 9.45 16.12
C SER A 128 -17.83 9.40 16.63
N LEU A 129 -17.59 9.89 17.86
CA LEU A 129 -16.32 9.69 18.55
C LEU A 129 -15.91 8.20 18.56
N GLY A 130 -14.61 7.93 18.35
CA GLY A 130 -14.09 6.57 18.25
C GLY A 130 -14.36 5.88 16.90
N SER A 131 -14.85 6.61 15.89
CA SER A 131 -14.98 6.06 14.53
C SER A 131 -13.61 5.66 13.98
N SER A 132 -13.59 4.53 13.29
CA SER A 132 -12.40 3.90 12.73
C SER A 132 -12.56 3.74 11.21
N TYR A 133 -11.47 3.94 10.48
CA TYR A 133 -11.41 3.79 9.03
C TYR A 133 -10.15 3.06 8.63
N PHE A 134 -10.28 1.93 7.97
CA PHE A 134 -9.14 1.09 7.63
C PHE A 134 -9.05 0.84 6.13
N THR A 135 -7.83 0.85 5.61
CA THR A 135 -7.49 0.47 4.23
C THR A 135 -6.19 -0.33 4.25
N ARG A 136 -5.96 -1.17 3.25
CA ARG A 136 -4.83 -2.10 3.29
C ARG A 136 -4.34 -2.54 1.92
N THR A 137 -3.09 -3.00 1.90
CA THR A 137 -2.54 -3.77 0.80
C THR A 137 -3.12 -5.20 0.78
N GLN A 138 -2.89 -5.92 -0.30
CA GLN A 138 -2.88 -7.39 -0.32
C GLN A 138 -1.53 -7.94 0.18
N GLY A 139 -1.39 -9.26 0.16
CA GLY A 139 -0.18 -9.93 0.63
C GLY A 139 1.04 -9.72 -0.27
N ILE A 140 2.14 -9.28 0.36
CA ILE A 140 3.46 -9.08 -0.23
C ILE A 140 4.39 -10.21 0.23
N ASN A 141 5.10 -10.84 -0.69
CA ASN A 141 5.98 -11.96 -0.37
C ASN A 141 7.38 -11.44 0.01
N THR A 142 7.87 -11.82 1.20
CA THR A 142 9.20 -11.44 1.69
C THR A 142 10.14 -12.64 1.86
N MET A 143 9.77 -13.83 1.36
CA MET A 143 10.59 -15.03 1.43
C MET A 143 11.92 -14.81 0.72
N GLY A 144 13.02 -15.12 1.41
CA GLY A 144 14.38 -14.90 0.89
C GLY A 144 14.85 -13.44 0.90
N MET A 145 14.04 -12.52 1.43
CA MET A 145 14.37 -11.11 1.54
C MET A 145 14.67 -10.73 3.00
N THR A 146 15.53 -9.74 3.18
CA THR A 146 15.90 -9.15 4.48
C THR A 146 15.84 -7.64 4.41
N ASP A 147 15.93 -6.97 5.56
CA ASP A 147 15.89 -5.51 5.66
C ASP A 147 14.64 -4.94 4.98
N ILE A 148 13.48 -5.56 5.24
CA ILE A 148 12.21 -5.09 4.68
C ILE A 148 11.87 -3.72 5.27
N THR A 149 11.57 -2.76 4.40
CA THR A 149 11.12 -1.42 4.78
C THR A 149 9.80 -1.10 4.10
N LEU A 150 8.92 -0.41 4.83
CA LEU A 150 7.72 0.25 4.32
C LEU A 150 8.00 1.75 4.32
N SER A 151 8.02 2.38 3.16
CA SER A 151 8.11 3.84 3.01
C SER A 151 6.84 4.39 2.38
N PHE A 152 6.43 5.59 2.78
CA PHE A 152 5.26 6.28 2.24
C PHE A 152 5.31 7.76 2.63
N TRP A 153 4.64 8.59 1.85
CA TRP A 153 4.39 9.99 2.20
C TRP A 153 3.08 10.10 2.96
N TRP A 154 3.02 11.04 3.91
CA TRP A 154 1.79 11.32 4.63
C TRP A 154 1.69 12.77 5.10
N LEU A 155 0.46 13.19 5.37
CA LEU A 155 0.13 14.36 6.17
C LEU A 155 -1.08 14.03 7.03
N GLY A 156 -1.31 14.82 8.08
CA GLY A 156 -2.43 14.59 8.98
C GLY A 156 -2.89 15.88 9.63
N GLY A 157 -4.20 16.05 9.75
CA GLY A 157 -4.80 17.14 10.50
C GLY A 157 -4.49 17.10 11.99
N LEU A 158 -5.02 18.08 12.69
CA LEU A 158 -4.84 18.32 14.10
C LEU A 158 -5.25 17.13 14.96
N THR A 159 -4.51 16.95 16.05
CA THR A 159 -4.89 16.05 17.14
C THR A 159 -6.20 16.54 17.79
N PRO A 160 -7.06 15.66 18.32
CA PRO A 160 -6.72 14.34 18.85
C PRO A 160 -6.82 13.20 17.84
N SER A 161 -7.40 13.38 16.66
CA SER A 161 -7.48 12.33 15.64
C SER A 161 -6.12 12.07 15.00
N TYR A 162 -5.85 10.83 14.61
CA TYR A 162 -4.55 10.45 14.07
C TYR A 162 -4.61 9.20 13.19
N GLY A 163 -3.60 9.07 12.33
CA GLY A 163 -3.28 7.86 11.60
C GLY A 163 -2.48 6.85 12.43
N GLU A 164 -2.63 5.58 12.06
CA GLU A 164 -1.88 4.45 12.57
C GLU A 164 -1.53 3.49 11.43
N ILE A 165 -0.38 2.83 11.56
CA ILE A 165 0.09 1.82 10.63
C ILE A 165 0.09 0.47 11.32
N TYR A 166 -0.48 -0.51 10.64
CA TYR A 166 -0.54 -1.89 11.05
C TYR A 166 0.11 -2.80 10.02
N TYR A 167 0.55 -3.97 10.46
CA TYR A 167 0.88 -5.07 9.58
C TYR A 167 0.21 -6.38 10.01
N SER A 168 0.08 -7.32 9.08
CA SER A 168 -0.45 -8.66 9.33
C SER A 168 0.47 -9.72 8.75
N LEU A 169 0.67 -10.80 9.50
CA LEU A 169 1.51 -11.95 9.12
C LEU A 169 0.67 -13.20 8.82
N ASP A 170 -0.65 -13.10 8.90
CA ASP A 170 -1.58 -14.23 8.83
C ASP A 170 -2.74 -13.96 7.85
N ALA A 171 -2.43 -13.26 6.76
CA ALA A 171 -3.39 -12.90 5.70
C ALA A 171 -4.57 -12.04 6.17
N GLY A 172 -4.30 -11.10 7.09
CA GLY A 172 -5.28 -10.13 7.57
C GLY A 172 -6.21 -10.65 8.66
N ASN A 173 -5.92 -11.80 9.27
CA ASN A 173 -6.70 -12.32 10.40
C ASN A 173 -6.39 -11.57 11.71
N THR A 174 -5.12 -11.22 11.92
CA THR A 174 -4.66 -10.38 13.02
C THR A 174 -3.81 -9.23 12.49
N TRP A 175 -3.94 -8.08 13.14
CA TRP A 175 -3.24 -6.84 12.78
C TRP A 175 -2.43 -6.35 13.98
N ILE A 176 -1.15 -6.10 13.76
CA ILE A 176 -0.18 -5.65 14.76
C ILE A 176 0.15 -4.19 14.48
N LEU A 177 -0.05 -3.33 15.48
CA LEU A 177 0.28 -1.90 15.40
C LEU A 177 1.79 -1.71 15.35
N VAL A 178 2.29 -0.97 14.37
CA VAL A 178 3.72 -0.62 14.24
C VAL A 178 3.98 0.88 14.40
N GLN A 179 3.03 1.73 14.03
CA GLN A 179 3.14 3.18 14.17
C GLN A 179 1.79 3.78 14.56
N THR A 180 1.77 4.78 15.45
CA THR A 180 0.55 5.47 15.91
C THR A 180 0.83 6.96 16.09
N GLY A 181 -0.21 7.75 16.34
CA GLY A 181 -0.10 9.19 16.61
C GLY A 181 0.30 10.02 15.39
N MET A 182 -0.01 9.55 14.18
CA MET A 182 0.27 10.28 12.93
C MET A 182 -0.78 11.38 12.71
N GLY A 183 -0.60 12.51 13.39
CA GLY A 183 -1.43 13.72 13.28
C GLY A 183 -0.60 14.97 13.56
N ASP A 184 -1.22 16.14 13.50
CA ASP A 184 -0.57 17.46 13.64
C ASP A 184 0.62 17.65 12.67
N GLN A 185 0.42 17.22 11.42
CA GLN A 185 1.43 17.22 10.38
C GLN A 185 0.89 17.95 9.14
N ALA A 186 1.02 19.28 9.15
CA ALA A 186 0.44 20.18 8.15
C ALA A 186 1.12 20.15 6.76
N THR A 187 2.18 19.36 6.57
CA THR A 187 2.87 19.22 5.27
C THR A 187 3.21 17.77 5.02
N TRP A 188 3.19 17.35 3.75
CA TRP A 188 3.68 16.04 3.32
C TRP A 188 5.09 15.75 3.86
N THR A 189 5.22 14.64 4.56
CA THR A 189 6.50 14.11 5.05
C THR A 189 6.61 12.63 4.68
N GLU A 190 7.83 12.21 4.36
CA GLU A 190 8.13 10.80 4.11
C GLU A 190 8.40 10.10 5.44
N GLU A 191 7.82 8.91 5.61
CA GLU A 191 8.06 8.02 6.74
C GLU A 191 8.68 6.71 6.23
N THR A 192 9.55 6.09 7.02
CA THR A 192 10.10 4.77 6.70
C THR A 192 10.14 3.91 7.95
N ILE A 193 9.38 2.82 7.91
CA ILE A 193 9.24 1.87 9.01
C ILE A 193 9.92 0.56 8.61
N THR A 194 10.54 -0.11 9.59
CA THR A 194 11.10 -1.45 9.44
C THR A 194 10.87 -2.25 10.71
N ASP A 195 10.62 -3.55 10.56
CA ASP A 195 10.57 -4.50 11.67
C ASP A 195 11.23 -5.81 11.21
N PRO A 196 12.21 -6.36 11.97
CA PRO A 196 12.83 -7.64 11.64
C PRO A 196 11.85 -8.81 11.50
N ALA A 197 10.65 -8.73 12.08
CA ALA A 197 9.60 -9.74 11.91
C ALA A 197 9.05 -9.84 10.48
N TRP A 198 9.37 -8.87 9.61
CA TRP A 198 8.91 -8.84 8.22
C TRP A 198 9.79 -9.65 7.28
N ASP A 199 11.02 -9.95 7.71
CA ASP A 199 12.03 -10.60 6.89
C ASP A 199 11.75 -12.10 6.71
N ASN A 200 12.02 -12.60 5.50
CA ASN A 200 12.03 -14.02 5.16
C ASN A 200 10.79 -14.80 5.63
N LEU A 201 9.60 -14.21 5.45
CA LEU A 201 8.36 -14.84 5.92
C LEU A 201 7.96 -16.03 5.01
N PRO A 202 7.47 -17.13 5.61
CA PRO A 202 6.89 -18.24 4.84
C PRO A 202 5.52 -17.88 4.23
N GLY A 203 4.82 -16.91 4.83
CA GLY A 203 3.59 -16.31 4.34
C GLY A 203 3.84 -14.93 3.72
N SER A 204 2.77 -14.24 3.36
CA SER A 204 2.85 -12.86 2.88
C SER A 204 2.59 -11.87 4.02
N ILE A 205 3.31 -10.75 4.02
CA ILE A 205 3.03 -9.61 4.88
C ILE A 205 2.00 -8.68 4.24
N TRP A 206 1.12 -8.11 5.04
CA TRP A 206 0.10 -7.15 4.59
C TRP A 206 0.30 -5.88 5.41
N PHE A 207 0.14 -4.71 4.79
CA PHE A 207 0.19 -3.42 5.48
C PHE A 207 -1.19 -2.78 5.49
N GLY A 208 -1.49 -2.10 6.58
CA GLY A 208 -2.78 -1.49 6.85
C GLY A 208 -2.60 -0.07 7.33
N PHE A 209 -3.40 0.84 6.78
CA PHE A 209 -3.47 2.23 7.17
C PHE A 209 -4.80 2.46 7.84
N HIS A 210 -4.74 3.00 9.05
CA HIS A 210 -5.88 3.18 9.92
C HIS A 210 -5.99 4.66 10.27
N TYR A 211 -7.18 5.23 10.16
CA TYR A 211 -7.47 6.55 10.70
C TYR A 211 -8.46 6.41 11.84
N LEU A 212 -8.08 6.93 13.00
CA LEU A 212 -8.90 6.92 14.21
C LEU A 212 -9.37 8.34 14.53
N ILE A 213 -10.67 8.45 14.71
CA ILE A 213 -11.30 9.62 15.30
C ILE A 213 -11.17 9.49 16.80
N ALA A 214 -10.16 10.14 17.38
CA ALA A 214 -9.93 10.01 18.80
C ALA A 214 -11.06 10.64 19.62
N SER A 215 -11.34 10.04 20.77
CA SER A 215 -12.25 10.60 21.77
C SER A 215 -11.70 11.92 22.31
N ASP A 216 -12.59 12.90 22.50
CA ASP A 216 -12.30 14.16 23.19
C ASP A 216 -11.54 13.92 24.51
N ASN A 217 -10.26 14.27 24.50
CA ASN A 217 -9.56 14.80 25.68
C ASN A 217 -8.84 16.09 25.28
N ALA A 218 -9.41 16.86 24.33
CA ALA A 218 -8.85 18.15 23.98
C ALA A 218 -8.99 19.05 25.22
N PRO A 219 -7.90 19.58 25.81
CA PRO A 219 -7.99 20.47 26.95
C PRO A 219 -8.58 21.79 26.46
N GLY A 220 -9.90 21.89 26.38
CA GLY A 220 -10.55 23.08 25.82
C GLY A 220 -11.99 22.97 25.34
N GLY A 221 -12.61 21.79 25.31
CA GLY A 221 -14.06 21.67 25.03
C GLY A 221 -14.52 22.41 23.76
N GLY A 222 -13.80 22.21 22.65
CA GLY A 222 -14.12 22.79 21.35
C GLY A 222 -15.31 22.07 20.69
N TYR A 223 -16.23 22.86 20.11
CA TYR A 223 -17.59 22.44 19.73
C TYR A 223 -17.69 21.82 18.32
N LEU A 224 -16.64 21.89 17.50
CA LEU A 224 -16.57 21.37 16.14
C LEU A 224 -15.13 21.54 15.66
N ASP A 225 -14.61 20.58 14.90
CA ASP A 225 -13.32 20.73 14.23
C ASP A 225 -13.46 20.28 12.77
N VAL A 226 -12.99 21.13 11.88
CA VAL A 226 -12.92 20.90 10.43
C VAL A 226 -11.47 21.07 10.03
N ASP A 227 -10.87 20.01 9.51
CA ASP A 227 -9.47 20.05 9.15
C ASP A 227 -9.13 19.08 8.01
N THR A 228 -7.90 19.20 7.54
CA THR A 228 -7.23 18.30 6.62
C THR A 228 -7.27 16.88 7.19
N GLY A 229 -7.95 15.96 6.50
CA GLY A 229 -7.97 14.55 6.90
C GLY A 229 -6.59 13.89 6.83
N PHE A 230 -6.48 12.67 7.36
CA PHE A 230 -5.26 11.86 7.18
C PHE A 230 -5.10 11.47 5.70
N SER A 231 -3.90 11.65 5.17
CA SER A 231 -3.59 11.44 3.75
C SER A 231 -2.26 10.71 3.61
N ILE A 232 -2.18 9.84 2.60
CA ILE A 232 -1.07 8.93 2.34
C ILE A 232 -0.82 8.91 0.83
N ASP A 233 0.45 8.74 0.46
CA ASP A 233 0.84 8.58 -0.93
C ASP A 233 2.15 7.80 -1.09
N ASP A 234 2.45 7.37 -2.31
CA ASP A 234 3.71 6.79 -2.74
C ASP A 234 4.19 5.65 -1.81
N ILE A 235 3.29 4.69 -1.59
CA ILE A 235 3.54 3.55 -0.72
C ILE A 235 4.53 2.63 -1.43
N LYS A 236 5.60 2.28 -0.74
CA LYS A 236 6.66 1.42 -1.28
C LYS A 236 7.15 0.45 -0.23
N VAL A 237 7.26 -0.83 -0.62
CA VAL A 237 7.93 -1.86 0.18
C VAL A 237 9.18 -2.27 -0.53
N THR A 238 10.32 -2.12 0.14
CA THR A 238 11.61 -2.51 -0.39
C THR A 238 12.33 -3.48 0.51
N ALA A 239 13.31 -4.18 -0.06
CA ALA A 239 14.09 -5.18 0.64
C ALA A 239 15.49 -5.29 0.09
N ASN A 240 16.35 -5.93 0.87
CA ASN A 240 17.60 -6.50 0.40
C ASN A 240 17.40 -7.99 0.07
N SER A 241 17.98 -8.45 -1.03
CA SER A 241 18.09 -9.89 -1.28
C SER A 241 19.06 -10.49 -0.25
N ASN A 242 18.64 -11.52 0.48
CA ASN A 242 19.49 -12.14 1.49
C ASN A 242 20.76 -12.70 0.81
N GLY A 243 21.93 -12.22 1.22
CA GLY A 243 23.24 -12.47 0.58
C GLY A 243 23.79 -13.89 0.73
N GLY A 244 22.95 -14.91 0.63
CA GLY A 244 23.35 -16.30 0.37
C GLY A 244 23.27 -16.57 -1.12
N ALA A 245 24.41 -16.86 -1.75
CA ALA A 245 24.58 -17.30 -3.14
C ALA A 245 23.28 -17.53 -3.94
N GLY A 246 22.88 -16.52 -4.72
CA GLY A 246 22.04 -16.66 -5.90
C GLY A 246 20.56 -16.95 -5.67
N ILE A 247 19.81 -15.96 -5.17
CA ILE A 247 18.49 -15.71 -5.74
C ILE A 247 18.61 -14.39 -6.48
N GLN A 248 19.07 -14.47 -7.72
CA GLN A 248 18.77 -13.38 -8.64
C GLN A 248 17.27 -13.43 -8.89
N ASN A 249 16.58 -12.29 -8.77
CA ASN A 249 15.35 -12.11 -9.54
C ASN A 249 15.77 -12.21 -10.99
N ILE A 250 15.64 -13.43 -11.51
CA ILE A 250 15.88 -13.78 -12.88
C ILE A 250 14.67 -13.21 -13.66
N ASP A 251 14.66 -11.90 -13.84
CA ASP A 251 14.06 -11.33 -15.04
C ASP A 251 15.11 -11.27 -16.18
N ASP A 252 16.38 -11.56 -15.86
CA ASP A 252 17.52 -11.59 -16.77
C ASP A 252 17.90 -12.98 -17.33
N GLN A 253 17.22 -14.08 -16.97
CA GLN A 253 17.31 -15.30 -17.78
C GLN A 253 16.21 -15.26 -18.81
N THR A 254 16.62 -15.62 -20.03
CA THR A 254 15.80 -15.72 -21.22
C THR A 254 14.81 -16.88 -21.09
N VAL A 255 13.79 -16.73 -20.23
CA VAL A 255 12.65 -17.65 -20.16
C VAL A 255 11.53 -17.14 -21.04
N SER A 256 11.22 -17.90 -22.08
CA SER A 256 10.12 -17.62 -23.00
C SER A 256 9.03 -18.67 -22.89
N ILE A 257 7.77 -18.23 -22.94
CA ILE A 257 6.61 -19.12 -22.92
C ILE A 257 5.84 -18.92 -24.21
N TYR A 258 5.66 -19.98 -24.98
CA TYR A 258 4.98 -19.92 -26.26
C TYR A 258 4.10 -21.15 -26.53
N PRO A 259 3.03 -20.98 -27.32
CA PRO A 259 2.50 -19.70 -27.77
C PRO A 259 1.98 -18.87 -26.58
N ASN A 260 1.97 -17.55 -26.72
CA ASN A 260 1.30 -16.64 -25.79
C ASN A 260 0.71 -15.49 -26.62
N PRO A 261 -0.62 -15.38 -26.78
CA PRO A 261 -1.66 -16.22 -26.18
C PRO A 261 -1.64 -17.69 -26.62
N ALA A 262 -2.14 -18.58 -25.75
CA ALA A 262 -2.10 -20.03 -25.91
C ALA A 262 -3.52 -20.64 -25.95
N SER A 263 -3.74 -21.65 -26.80
CA SER A 263 -5.05 -22.29 -26.95
C SER A 263 -5.17 -23.64 -26.23
N SER A 264 -4.21 -24.54 -26.36
CA SER A 264 -4.30 -25.89 -25.78
C SER A 264 -3.01 -26.40 -25.15
N GLN A 265 -1.87 -25.81 -25.46
CA GLN A 265 -0.57 -26.24 -24.96
C GLN A 265 0.36 -25.04 -24.85
N ILE A 266 1.32 -25.13 -23.94
CA ILE A 266 2.42 -24.18 -23.82
C ILE A 266 3.74 -24.94 -23.73
N LYS A 267 4.79 -24.29 -24.23
CA LYS A 267 6.18 -24.69 -24.11
C LYS A 267 6.97 -23.58 -23.42
N ILE A 268 7.81 -24.00 -22.48
CA ILE A 268 8.75 -23.16 -21.74
C ILE A 268 10.12 -23.37 -22.37
N GLU A 269 10.68 -22.32 -22.95
CA GLU A 269 12.09 -22.25 -23.32
C GLU A 269 12.90 -21.66 -22.18
N LEU A 270 13.84 -22.44 -21.68
CA LEU A 270 14.73 -22.12 -20.59
C LEU A 270 15.98 -23.00 -20.70
N ASP A 271 17.15 -22.41 -20.53
CA ASP A 271 18.45 -23.10 -20.58
C ASP A 271 18.81 -23.75 -19.21
N GLU A 272 17.80 -24.28 -18.51
CA GLU A 272 17.93 -24.92 -17.20
C GLU A 272 16.99 -26.12 -17.05
N GLN A 273 17.33 -27.03 -16.14
CA GLN A 273 16.47 -28.15 -15.81
C GLN A 273 15.29 -27.69 -14.94
N ILE A 274 14.08 -27.99 -15.41
CA ILE A 274 12.85 -27.76 -14.66
C ILE A 274 12.68 -28.86 -13.60
N GLU A 275 12.50 -28.45 -12.35
CA GLU A 275 12.11 -29.34 -11.25
C GLU A 275 10.59 -29.43 -11.13
N ALA A 276 9.90 -28.29 -11.24
CA ALA A 276 8.44 -28.20 -11.18
C ALA A 276 7.94 -26.94 -11.89
N VAL A 277 6.70 -27.00 -12.36
CA VAL A 277 5.95 -25.89 -12.91
C VAL A 277 4.62 -25.83 -12.18
N LEU A 278 4.25 -24.65 -11.69
CA LEU A 278 3.03 -24.40 -10.93
C LEU A 278 2.24 -23.30 -11.63
N VAL A 279 1.00 -23.58 -12.03
CA VAL A 279 0.12 -22.63 -12.73
C VAL A 279 -0.97 -22.18 -11.78
N PHE A 280 -1.12 -20.86 -11.66
CA PHE A 280 -2.08 -20.20 -10.79
C PHE A 280 -3.06 -19.36 -11.61
N ASP A 281 -4.33 -19.36 -11.22
CA ASP A 281 -5.34 -18.46 -11.79
C ASP A 281 -5.14 -17.00 -11.32
N MET A 282 -6.00 -16.10 -11.80
CA MET A 282 -5.96 -14.67 -11.45
C MET A 282 -6.20 -14.38 -9.97
N TYR A 283 -6.76 -15.34 -9.23
CA TYR A 283 -7.02 -15.22 -7.79
C TYR A 283 -5.90 -15.85 -6.95
N GLY A 284 -4.83 -16.34 -7.59
CA GLY A 284 -3.71 -17.00 -6.93
C GLY A 284 -3.98 -18.45 -6.52
N THR A 285 -5.04 -19.08 -7.03
CA THR A 285 -5.34 -20.48 -6.76
C THR A 285 -4.45 -21.36 -7.65
N LEU A 286 -3.76 -22.35 -7.05
CA LEU A 286 -3.01 -23.35 -7.83
C LEU A 286 -3.98 -24.24 -8.60
N VAL A 287 -3.94 -24.15 -9.93
CA VAL A 287 -4.87 -24.87 -10.82
C VAL A 287 -4.22 -26.02 -11.59
N GLN A 288 -2.89 -26.02 -11.73
CA GLN A 288 -2.17 -27.09 -12.42
C GLN A 288 -0.71 -27.18 -11.96
N THR A 289 -0.16 -28.40 -11.94
CA THR A 289 1.24 -28.68 -11.61
C THR A 289 1.82 -29.63 -12.65
N GLU A 290 3.02 -29.32 -13.13
CA GLU A 290 3.74 -30.09 -14.14
C GLU A 290 5.22 -30.22 -13.77
N SER A 291 5.93 -31.14 -14.42
CA SER A 291 7.38 -31.34 -14.24
C SER A 291 8.16 -31.32 -15.55
N THR A 292 7.50 -30.92 -16.64
CA THR A 292 8.06 -30.88 -17.99
C THR A 292 7.99 -29.48 -18.56
N ASN A 293 8.77 -29.22 -19.61
CA ASN A 293 8.80 -27.93 -20.29
C ASN A 293 7.74 -27.78 -21.39
N SER A 294 6.88 -28.78 -21.61
CA SER A 294 5.82 -28.74 -22.62
C SER A 294 4.64 -29.56 -22.15
N PHE A 295 3.48 -28.93 -21.98
CA PHE A 295 2.30 -29.56 -21.41
C PHE A 295 1.00 -28.93 -21.91
N SER A 296 -0.12 -29.66 -21.72
CA SER A 296 -1.45 -29.21 -22.11
C SER A 296 -2.04 -28.27 -21.06
N ILE A 297 -2.71 -27.22 -21.54
CA ILE A 297 -3.51 -26.28 -20.76
C ILE A 297 -4.97 -26.25 -21.22
N GLU A 298 -5.39 -27.24 -22.01
CA GLU A 298 -6.72 -27.30 -22.62
C GLU A 298 -7.86 -27.32 -21.58
N ALA A 299 -7.60 -27.90 -20.40
CA ALA A 299 -8.55 -27.95 -19.30
C ALA A 299 -8.74 -26.60 -18.58
N LEU A 300 -7.85 -25.62 -18.84
CA LEU A 300 -7.94 -24.29 -18.23
C LEU A 300 -9.00 -23.45 -18.97
N SER A 301 -9.80 -22.72 -18.18
CA SER A 301 -10.72 -21.72 -18.72
C SER A 301 -9.96 -20.56 -19.38
N ARG A 302 -10.64 -19.83 -20.26
CA ARG A 302 -10.08 -18.61 -20.86
C ARG A 302 -9.75 -17.60 -19.76
N GLY A 303 -8.54 -17.03 -19.79
CA GLY A 303 -8.11 -16.11 -18.75
C GLY A 303 -6.61 -15.88 -18.71
N ILE A 304 -6.18 -15.08 -17.74
CA ILE A 304 -4.76 -14.79 -17.48
C ILE A 304 -4.29 -15.68 -16.33
N TYR A 305 -3.12 -16.29 -16.50
CA TYR A 305 -2.51 -17.18 -15.53
C TYR A 305 -1.11 -16.71 -15.15
N SER A 306 -0.74 -16.93 -13.89
CA SER A 306 0.64 -16.87 -13.43
C SER A 306 1.25 -18.26 -13.50
N ILE A 307 2.49 -18.37 -13.94
CA ILE A 307 3.24 -19.63 -14.00
C ILE A 307 4.56 -19.46 -13.27
N HIS A 308 4.78 -20.33 -12.28
CA HIS A 308 6.00 -20.36 -11.48
C HIS A 308 6.80 -21.61 -11.87
N ILE A 309 8.03 -21.42 -12.34
CA ILE A 309 8.93 -22.45 -12.84
C ILE A 309 10.06 -22.59 -11.83
N LYS A 310 10.12 -23.73 -11.16
CA LYS A 310 11.16 -24.05 -10.19
C LYS A 310 12.31 -24.77 -10.90
N THR A 311 13.52 -24.27 -10.71
CA THR A 311 14.76 -24.87 -11.18
C THR A 311 15.71 -25.09 -10.00
N SER A 312 16.86 -25.72 -10.25
CA SER A 312 17.92 -25.84 -9.26
C SER A 312 18.49 -24.50 -8.81
N ASN A 313 18.33 -23.46 -9.64
CA ASN A 313 18.90 -22.13 -9.43
C ASN A 313 17.89 -21.12 -8.87
N GLY A 314 16.61 -21.48 -8.75
CA GLY A 314 15.61 -20.61 -8.13
C GLY A 314 14.19 -20.81 -8.65
N LEU A 315 13.35 -19.81 -8.41
CA LEU A 315 11.97 -19.77 -8.86
C LEU A 315 11.78 -18.63 -9.86
N ILE A 316 11.40 -18.96 -11.08
CA ILE A 316 11.14 -18.01 -12.16
C ILE A 316 9.62 -17.82 -12.27
N ARG A 317 9.14 -16.58 -12.42
CA ARG A 317 7.70 -16.28 -12.55
C ARG A 317 7.42 -15.58 -13.87
N LYS A 318 6.43 -16.06 -14.61
CA LYS A 318 5.94 -15.42 -15.85
C LYS A 318 4.41 -15.46 -15.89
N ARG A 319 3.82 -14.81 -16.90
CA ARG A 319 2.37 -14.82 -17.15
C ARG A 319 2.10 -15.31 -18.57
N PHE A 320 0.96 -15.98 -18.77
CA PHE A 320 0.45 -16.31 -20.10
C PHE A 320 -1.07 -16.11 -20.17
N ILE A 321 -1.58 -15.97 -21.39
CA ILE A 321 -3.00 -15.79 -21.68
C ILE A 321 -3.54 -17.07 -22.32
N LYS A 322 -4.64 -17.62 -21.78
CA LYS A 322 -5.41 -18.74 -22.35
C LYS A 322 -6.60 -18.21 -23.15
N GLU A 323 -6.72 -18.64 -24.41
CA GLU A 323 -7.83 -18.32 -25.34
C GLU A 323 -8.85 -19.45 -25.52
#